data_AF-A0A1Y5H6P6-F1
#
_entry.id   AF-A0A1Y5H6P6-F1
#
_cell.length_a   1.000
_cell.length_b   1.000
_cell.length_c   1.000
_cell.angle_alpha   90.00
_cell.angle_beta   90.00
_cell.angle_gamma   90.00
#
_symmetry.space_group_name_H-M   'P 1'
#
loop_
_entity.id
_entity.type
_entity.pdbx_description
1 polymer ?
#
loop_
_entity_poly.entity_id
_entity_poly.type
_entity_poly.pdbx_seq_one_letter_code
_entity_poly.pdbx_strand_id
1 'polypeptide(L)'
;MSHLNRIIAVDNISRGQFVEIPTIEHTNFNGVIRAGKTTTLRAALLFYGTRPGDIAKAKGDAFEGFATFYFPRPSSFLVYEYIKGDKTYCVVCSGKKNQVQYQFLDTAFEQSYFLHNSQGITTIVDTAQLRVFLEAKGFELTAKIGSETYAKVIQSNKRYRGKGANAEQIRRLRPKYSLPANGGSIENIDRVLSNIFSSKASVANIRSALTNILVQEGLISSRTLTLDEHAGQIGDWFDSREAWMDLENRREVVFSLAETAAGYQGVTNNLSGLMGRCNDIGLR
;
A
#
# COMPACT_ATOMS: atom_id res chain seq x y z
N MET A 1 -1.70 -14.20 20.06
CA MET A 1 -2.25 -13.36 18.98
C MET A 1 -1.36 -13.49 17.75
N SER A 2 -1.91 -13.51 16.54
CA SER A 2 -1.09 -13.65 15.32
C SER A 2 -0.61 -12.30 14.79
N HIS A 3 0.66 -12.19 14.43
CA HIS A 3 1.25 -10.95 13.90
C HIS A 3 2.54 -11.23 13.11
N LEU A 4 2.92 -10.27 12.26
CA LEU A 4 4.23 -10.28 11.60
C LEU A 4 5.29 -9.80 12.61
N ASN A 5 6.34 -10.60 12.81
CA ASN A 5 7.38 -10.35 13.81
C ASN A 5 8.52 -9.50 13.23
N ARG A 6 9.05 -9.93 12.07
CA ARG A 6 10.14 -9.24 11.37
C ARG A 6 10.20 -9.60 9.90
N ILE A 7 10.79 -8.69 9.12
CA ILE A 7 11.11 -8.87 7.70
C ILE A 7 12.63 -8.95 7.58
N ILE A 8 13.14 -9.99 6.93
CA ILE A 8 14.57 -10.17 6.71
C ILE A 8 14.84 -10.17 5.20
N ALA A 9 15.64 -9.21 4.74
CA ALA A 9 16.16 -9.21 3.38
C ALA A 9 17.54 -9.85 3.38
N VAL A 10 17.71 -10.90 2.56
CA VAL A 10 18.97 -11.63 2.40
C VAL A 10 19.51 -11.35 1.01
N ASP A 11 20.75 -10.87 0.92
CA ASP A 11 21.43 -10.61 -0.34
C ASP A 11 20.58 -9.82 -1.34
N ASN A 12 19.95 -8.74 -0.88
CA ASN A 12 19.01 -7.93 -1.65
C ASN A 12 19.71 -6.66 -2.18
N ILE A 13 19.16 -5.47 -1.92
CA ILE A 13 19.78 -4.16 -2.21
C ILE A 13 21.18 -4.07 -1.57
N SER A 14 21.32 -4.58 -0.34
CA SER A 14 22.59 -4.74 0.34
C SER A 14 23.20 -6.10 -0.03
N ARG A 15 24.26 -6.08 -0.86
CA ARG A 15 24.92 -7.29 -1.37
C ARG A 15 25.58 -8.08 -0.24
N GLY A 16 25.32 -9.38 -0.19
CA GLY A 16 25.91 -10.32 0.76
C GLY A 16 25.49 -10.11 2.22
N GLN A 17 24.50 -9.27 2.48
CA GLN A 17 24.10 -8.89 3.84
C GLN A 17 22.71 -9.41 4.20
N PHE A 18 22.52 -9.59 5.50
CA PHE A 18 21.23 -9.82 6.13
C PHE A 18 20.76 -8.49 6.73
N VAL A 19 19.62 -8.00 6.28
CA VAL A 19 19.00 -6.78 6.81
C VAL A 19 17.71 -7.19 7.50
N GLU A 20 17.67 -7.04 8.82
CA GLU A 20 16.50 -7.35 9.63
C GLU A 20 15.71 -6.08 9.95
N ILE A 21 14.39 -6.17 9.81
CA ILE A 21 13.47 -5.06 10.01
C ILE A 21 12.39 -5.55 10.99
N PRO A 22 12.45 -5.13 12.27
CA PRO A 22 11.45 -5.53 13.26
C PRO A 22 10.11 -4.86 12.96
N THR A 23 9.02 -5.62 13.08
CA THR A 23 7.64 -5.15 12.84
C THR A 23 6.75 -5.30 14.07
N ILE A 24 7.34 -5.57 15.23
CA ILE A 24 6.64 -5.70 16.50
C ILE A 24 6.09 -4.32 16.93
N GLU A 25 4.84 -4.30 17.39
CA GLU A 25 4.13 -3.10 17.86
C GLU A 25 4.02 -1.98 16.80
N HIS A 26 4.69 -0.85 17.04
CA HIS A 26 4.61 0.37 16.24
C HIS A 26 5.96 0.69 15.61
N THR A 27 6.27 0.08 14.49
CA THR A 27 7.48 0.43 13.73
C THR A 27 7.26 1.70 12.91
N ASN A 28 7.89 2.81 13.34
CA ASN A 28 7.91 4.04 12.57
C ASN A 28 9.21 4.17 11.75
N PHE A 29 9.07 4.28 10.42
CA PHE A 29 10.19 4.47 9.51
C PHE A 29 10.57 5.95 9.42
N ASN A 30 11.46 6.42 10.29
CA ASN A 30 12.08 7.74 10.22
C ASN A 30 13.35 7.71 9.35
N GLY A 31 13.68 8.82 8.67
CA GLY A 31 14.77 8.86 7.68
C GLY A 31 14.56 9.85 6.52
N VAL A 32 15.63 10.11 5.78
CA VAL A 32 15.67 11.04 4.64
C VAL A 32 14.87 10.50 3.45
N ILE A 33 14.35 11.38 2.59
CA ILE A 33 13.77 10.99 1.30
C ILE A 33 14.77 10.08 0.57
N ARG A 34 14.27 8.99 -0.04
CA ARG A 34 15.07 8.00 -0.80
C ARG A 34 15.91 7.02 0.05
N ALA A 35 15.80 7.03 1.38
CA ALA A 35 16.45 6.05 2.27
C ALA A 35 15.86 4.62 2.21
N GLY A 36 14.88 4.35 1.35
CA GLY A 36 14.27 3.02 1.20
C GLY A 36 13.00 2.77 2.02
N LYS A 37 12.42 3.79 2.68
CA LYS A 37 11.17 3.64 3.45
C LYS A 37 10.02 3.02 2.66
N THR A 38 9.72 3.57 1.49
CA THR A 38 8.67 3.06 0.60
C THR A 38 9.00 1.65 0.11
N THR A 39 10.28 1.33 -0.06
CA THR A 39 10.75 -0.01 -0.41
C THR A 39 10.42 -1.00 0.72
N THR A 40 10.81 -0.69 1.96
CA THR A 40 10.47 -1.53 3.12
C THR A 40 8.97 -1.68 3.31
N LEU A 41 8.21 -0.60 3.16
CA LEU A 41 6.75 -0.63 3.29
C LEU A 41 6.10 -1.53 2.23
N ARG A 42 6.67 -1.57 1.01
CA ARG A 42 6.23 -2.44 -0.08
C ARG A 42 6.60 -3.91 0.13
N ALA A 43 7.73 -4.19 0.78
CA ALA A 43 8.05 -5.54 1.23
C ALA A 43 6.96 -6.04 2.20
N ALA A 44 6.53 -5.21 3.16
CA ALA A 44 5.45 -5.58 4.07
C ALA A 44 4.13 -5.94 3.34
N LEU A 45 3.79 -5.24 2.25
CA LEU A 45 2.60 -5.57 1.44
C LEU A 45 2.64 -6.98 0.82
N LEU A 46 3.83 -7.40 0.39
CA LEU A 46 4.02 -8.70 -0.23
C LEU A 46 3.64 -9.83 0.73
N PHE A 47 3.92 -9.67 2.03
CA PHE A 47 3.54 -10.62 3.07
C PHE A 47 2.02 -10.82 3.16
N TYR A 48 1.24 -9.74 3.06
CA TYR A 48 -0.23 -9.78 3.15
C TYR A 48 -0.91 -10.29 1.86
N GLY A 49 -0.12 -10.74 0.88
CA GLY A 49 -0.62 -11.36 -0.34
C GLY A 49 -0.83 -10.39 -1.51
N THR A 50 -0.38 -9.13 -1.40
CA THR A 50 -0.43 -8.19 -2.53
C THR A 50 0.42 -8.68 -3.69
N ARG A 51 -0.14 -8.62 -4.90
CA ARG A 51 0.55 -9.10 -6.10
C ARG A 51 1.75 -8.19 -6.41
N PRO A 52 2.91 -8.76 -6.77
CA PRO A 52 4.11 -7.97 -7.12
C PRO A 52 3.86 -6.90 -8.19
N GLY A 53 3.01 -7.20 -9.19
CA GLY A 53 2.64 -6.26 -10.24
C GLY A 53 1.85 -5.05 -9.74
N ASP A 54 0.96 -5.24 -8.77
CA ASP A 54 0.16 -4.15 -8.20
C ASP A 54 1.02 -3.24 -7.33
N ILE A 55 2.03 -3.81 -6.66
CA ILE A 55 3.03 -3.05 -5.89
C ILE A 55 3.92 -2.20 -6.81
N ALA A 56 4.31 -2.73 -7.98
CA ALA A 56 5.16 -2.02 -8.94
C ALA A 56 4.43 -0.82 -9.58
N LYS A 57 3.14 -0.99 -9.95
CA LYS A 57 2.32 0.06 -10.56
C LYS A 57 2.11 1.29 -9.67
N ALA A 58 2.17 1.13 -8.34
CA ALA A 58 2.07 2.24 -7.38
C ALA A 58 3.26 3.23 -7.44
N LYS A 59 4.24 3.06 -8.35
CA LYS A 59 5.36 4.00 -8.55
C LYS A 59 5.36 4.73 -9.91
N GLY A 60 4.38 4.48 -10.79
CA GLY A 60 4.44 4.91 -12.19
C GLY A 60 5.40 4.05 -13.04
N ASP A 61 5.33 4.22 -14.37
CA ASP A 61 5.90 3.36 -15.43
C ASP A 61 7.42 3.05 -15.38
N ALA A 62 8.17 3.57 -14.40
CA ALA A 62 9.63 3.51 -14.35
C ALA A 62 10.21 2.47 -13.37
N PHE A 63 9.43 1.51 -12.87
CA PHE A 63 9.95 0.44 -12.01
C PHE A 63 10.19 -0.83 -12.83
N GLU A 64 11.46 -1.21 -13.03
CA GLU A 64 11.80 -2.60 -13.35
C GLU A 64 11.03 -3.52 -12.39
N GLY A 65 10.44 -4.60 -12.90
CA GLY A 65 9.46 -5.40 -12.16
C GLY A 65 9.88 -5.69 -10.71
N PHE A 66 8.91 -5.72 -9.78
CA PHE A 66 9.16 -5.95 -8.34
C PHE A 66 10.12 -7.11 -8.09
N ALA A 67 9.99 -8.21 -8.85
CA ALA A 67 10.87 -9.35 -8.71
C ALA A 67 12.33 -9.04 -9.10
N THR A 68 12.56 -8.28 -10.17
CA THR A 68 13.92 -7.84 -10.58
C THR A 68 14.57 -6.96 -9.52
N PHE A 69 13.80 -6.04 -8.93
CA PHE A 69 14.33 -5.11 -7.93
C PHE A 69 14.70 -5.80 -6.61
N TYR A 70 13.83 -6.68 -6.08
CA TYR A 70 14.07 -7.35 -4.79
C TYR A 70 14.86 -8.66 -4.91
N PHE A 71 14.94 -9.27 -6.09
CA PHE A 71 15.63 -10.54 -6.28
C PHE A 71 16.61 -10.47 -7.45
N PRO A 72 17.63 -9.58 -7.38
CA PRO A 72 18.61 -9.43 -8.46
C PRO A 72 19.52 -10.66 -8.62
N ARG A 73 19.63 -11.52 -7.60
CA ARG A 73 20.51 -12.70 -7.59
C ARG A 73 19.75 -13.97 -7.19
N PRO A 74 20.23 -15.16 -7.57
CA PRO A 74 19.66 -16.45 -7.13
C PRO A 74 19.73 -16.68 -5.62
N SER A 75 20.66 -16.00 -4.95
CA SER A 75 20.88 -15.95 -3.49
C SER A 75 20.07 -14.85 -2.78
N SER A 76 19.31 -14.04 -3.53
CA SER A 76 18.45 -13.00 -2.95
C SER A 76 17.17 -13.60 -2.41
N PHE A 77 16.89 -13.36 -1.12
CA PHE A 77 15.65 -13.76 -0.47
C PHE A 77 15.00 -12.62 0.29
N LEU A 78 13.71 -12.78 0.51
CA LEU A 78 12.94 -11.95 1.41
C LEU A 78 12.16 -12.89 2.32
N VAL A 79 12.51 -12.91 3.60
CA VAL A 79 11.97 -13.84 4.59
C VAL A 79 11.09 -13.08 5.56
N TYR A 80 9.89 -13.60 5.81
CA TYR A 80 8.96 -13.04 6.77
C TYR A 80 8.82 -14.00 7.93
N GLU A 81 9.18 -13.57 9.12
CA GLU A 81 8.89 -14.31 10.34
C GLU A 81 7.59 -13.79 10.94
N TYR A 82 6.65 -14.68 11.20
CA TYR A 82 5.37 -14.35 11.79
C TYR A 82 4.98 -15.35 12.88
N ILE A 83 4.23 -14.88 13.85
CA ILE A 83 3.73 -15.67 14.97
C ILE A 83 2.26 -15.99 14.71
N LYS A 84 1.88 -17.24 14.95
CA LYS A 84 0.49 -17.71 14.91
C LYS A 84 0.22 -18.56 16.15
N GLY A 85 -0.61 -18.06 17.05
CA GLY A 85 -0.76 -18.66 18.38
C GLY A 85 0.58 -18.60 19.12
N ASP A 86 1.10 -19.76 19.52
CA ASP A 86 2.38 -19.89 20.24
C ASP A 86 3.51 -20.43 19.35
N LYS A 87 3.29 -20.49 18.03
CA LYS A 87 4.26 -21.00 17.05
C LYS A 87 4.77 -19.90 16.14
N THR A 88 6.05 -20.01 15.79
CA THR A 88 6.74 -19.12 14.85
C THR A 88 6.92 -19.82 13.52
N TYR A 89 6.59 -19.10 12.45
CA TYR A 89 6.67 -19.57 11.09
C TYR A 89 7.47 -18.60 10.24
N CYS A 90 8.05 -19.10 9.17
CA CYS A 90 8.72 -18.30 8.15
C CYS A 90 8.06 -18.46 6.78
N VAL A 91 8.01 -17.36 6.02
CA VAL A 91 7.73 -17.36 4.59
C VAL A 91 8.98 -16.92 3.86
N VAL A 92 9.53 -17.78 3.00
CA VAL A 92 10.68 -17.46 2.16
C VAL A 92 10.19 -17.09 0.77
N CYS A 93 10.50 -15.88 0.34
CA CYS A 93 10.23 -15.38 -1.01
C CYS A 93 11.51 -15.34 -1.83
N SER A 94 11.42 -15.78 -3.09
CA SER A 94 12.51 -15.77 -4.07
C SER A 94 12.00 -15.34 -5.46
N GLY A 95 12.92 -14.88 -6.31
CA GLY A 95 12.62 -14.46 -7.68
C GLY A 95 12.89 -15.57 -8.71
N LYS A 96 11.99 -15.76 -9.67
CA LYS A 96 12.21 -16.59 -10.87
C LYS A 96 11.50 -16.00 -12.08
N LYS A 97 12.25 -15.69 -13.16
CA LYS A 97 11.69 -15.16 -14.43
C LYS A 97 10.69 -14.00 -14.21
N ASN A 98 11.08 -13.02 -13.40
CA ASN A 98 10.25 -11.85 -13.03
C ASN A 98 8.97 -12.18 -12.22
N GLN A 99 8.84 -13.40 -11.68
CA GLN A 99 7.78 -13.77 -10.76
C GLN A 99 8.34 -14.03 -9.36
N VAL A 100 7.51 -13.79 -8.34
CA VAL A 100 7.84 -14.09 -6.94
C VAL A 100 7.28 -15.47 -6.60
N GLN A 101 8.12 -16.31 -6.03
CA GLN A 101 7.78 -17.65 -5.54
C GLN A 101 7.86 -17.66 -4.02
N TYR A 102 6.88 -18.31 -3.38
CA TYR A 102 6.76 -18.37 -1.93
C TYR A 102 6.92 -19.80 -1.46
N GLN A 103 7.55 -19.97 -0.30
CA GLN A 103 7.69 -21.24 0.39
C GLN A 103 7.51 -21.00 1.89
N PHE A 104 6.83 -21.92 2.57
CA PHE A 104 6.63 -21.86 4.01
C PHE A 104 7.61 -22.77 4.73
N LEU A 105 7.95 -22.36 5.94
CA LEU A 105 8.87 -23.04 6.84
C LEU A 105 8.30 -22.97 8.26
N ASP A 106 8.35 -24.10 8.98
CA ASP A 106 7.79 -24.26 10.34
C ASP A 106 8.89 -24.11 11.40
N THR A 107 9.62 -22.99 11.36
CA THR A 107 10.63 -22.61 12.34
C THR A 107 10.77 -21.09 12.37
N ALA A 108 11.33 -20.56 13.46
CA ALA A 108 11.88 -19.22 13.52
C ALA A 108 13.03 -19.06 12.50
N PHE A 109 13.28 -17.81 12.11
CA PHE A 109 14.36 -17.47 11.20
C PHE A 109 15.72 -17.60 11.89
N GLU A 110 16.64 -18.32 11.23
CA GLU A 110 18.04 -18.40 11.61
C GLU A 110 18.92 -18.17 10.38
N GLN A 111 19.93 -17.29 10.53
CA GLN A 111 20.84 -16.95 9.42
C GLN A 111 21.57 -18.19 8.89
N SER A 112 21.88 -19.14 9.79
CA SER A 112 22.58 -20.38 9.42
C SER A 112 21.81 -21.18 8.35
N TYR A 113 20.50 -21.03 8.22
CA TYR A 113 19.70 -21.73 7.21
C TYR A 113 19.99 -21.28 5.78
N PHE A 114 20.50 -20.05 5.63
CA PHE A 114 20.80 -19.42 4.34
C PHE A 114 22.29 -19.35 4.06
N LEU A 115 23.12 -19.85 4.97
CA LEU A 115 24.58 -19.84 4.85
C LEU A 115 25.10 -21.24 4.59
N HIS A 116 26.03 -21.34 3.64
CA HIS A 116 26.80 -22.53 3.36
C HIS A 116 28.29 -22.22 3.52
N ASN A 117 29.01 -23.10 4.20
CA ASN A 117 30.46 -23.03 4.27
C ASN A 117 31.04 -24.04 3.29
N SER A 118 31.76 -23.53 2.29
CA SER A 118 32.55 -24.35 1.37
C SER A 118 34.00 -23.87 1.42
N GLN A 119 34.92 -24.78 1.73
CA GLN A 119 36.37 -24.53 1.72
C GLN A 119 36.80 -23.30 2.55
N GLY A 120 36.13 -23.04 3.68
CA GLY A 120 36.45 -21.92 4.57
C GLY A 120 35.82 -20.59 4.17
N ILE A 121 35.09 -20.54 3.05
CA ILE A 121 34.33 -19.35 2.62
C ILE A 121 32.85 -19.58 2.94
N THR A 122 32.27 -18.66 3.71
CA THR A 122 30.85 -18.66 4.01
C THR A 122 30.11 -17.88 2.91
N THR A 123 29.29 -18.57 2.13
CA THR A 123 28.48 -17.99 1.06
C THR A 123 27.00 -18.16 1.35
N ILE A 124 26.16 -17.34 0.69
CA ILE A 124 24.71 -17.44 0.79
C ILE A 124 24.23 -18.52 -0.18
N VAL A 125 23.34 -19.38 0.30
CA VAL A 125 22.79 -20.51 -0.43
C VAL A 125 21.88 -20.03 -1.57
N ASP A 126 22.00 -20.63 -2.75
CA ASP A 126 21.11 -20.34 -3.86
C ASP A 126 19.70 -20.93 -3.67
N THR A 127 18.71 -20.29 -4.28
CA THR A 127 17.29 -20.71 -4.28
C THR A 127 17.07 -22.18 -4.74
N ALA A 128 17.99 -22.74 -5.52
CA ALA A 128 17.94 -24.14 -5.96
C ALA A 128 18.37 -25.13 -4.86
N GLN A 129 19.34 -24.75 -4.05
CA GLN A 129 19.96 -25.61 -3.05
C GLN A 129 19.32 -25.42 -1.66
N LEU A 130 18.62 -24.32 -1.42
CA LEU A 130 17.99 -23.98 -0.13
C LEU A 130 17.16 -25.13 0.45
N ARG A 131 16.40 -25.84 -0.39
CA ARG A 131 15.60 -26.99 0.06
C ARG A 131 16.47 -28.11 0.63
N VAL A 132 17.55 -28.47 -0.06
CA VAL A 132 18.47 -29.55 0.35
C VAL A 132 19.17 -29.18 1.66
N PHE A 133 19.61 -27.93 1.80
CA PHE A 133 20.25 -27.47 3.04
C PHE A 133 19.32 -27.44 4.24
N LEU A 134 18.05 -27.05 4.05
CA LEU A 134 17.05 -27.08 5.11
C LEU A 134 16.68 -28.52 5.49
N GLU A 135 16.50 -29.41 4.51
CA GLU A 135 16.23 -30.83 4.74
C GLU A 135 17.40 -31.50 5.50
N ALA A 136 18.65 -31.15 5.18
CA ALA A 136 19.83 -31.63 5.92
C ALA A 136 19.86 -31.17 7.39
N LYS A 137 19.20 -30.05 7.71
CA LYS A 137 19.02 -29.54 9.08
C LYS A 137 17.74 -30.08 9.76
N GLY A 138 16.98 -30.95 9.10
CA GLY A 138 15.76 -31.54 9.63
C GLY A 138 14.50 -30.68 9.46
N PHE A 139 14.55 -29.60 8.67
CA PHE A 139 13.39 -28.73 8.41
C PHE A 139 12.78 -28.98 7.03
N GLU A 140 11.45 -29.05 6.96
CA GLU A 140 10.74 -29.22 5.69
C GLU A 140 10.35 -27.86 5.09
N LEU A 141 10.82 -27.60 3.87
CA LEU A 141 10.42 -26.44 3.07
C LEU A 141 9.30 -26.83 2.11
N THR A 142 8.19 -26.09 2.11
CA THR A 142 7.06 -26.43 1.23
C THR A 142 7.39 -26.25 -0.25
N ALA A 143 6.61 -26.89 -1.12
CA ALA A 143 6.67 -26.65 -2.56
C ALA A 143 6.44 -25.16 -2.89
N LYS A 144 7.10 -24.69 -3.95
CA LYS A 144 7.03 -23.31 -4.43
C LYS A 144 5.62 -23.01 -4.90
N ILE A 145 5.03 -21.93 -4.38
CA ILE A 145 3.71 -21.43 -4.78
C ILE A 145 3.81 -20.04 -5.40
N GLY A 146 2.86 -19.73 -6.28
CA GLY A 146 2.70 -18.39 -6.84
C GLY A 146 1.97 -17.44 -5.89
N SER A 147 1.97 -16.15 -6.24
CA SER A 147 1.36 -15.07 -5.43
C SER A 147 -0.12 -15.27 -5.14
N GLU A 148 -0.91 -15.74 -6.11
CA GLU A 148 -2.35 -15.94 -5.91
C GLU A 148 -2.65 -17.09 -4.91
N THR A 149 -1.93 -18.20 -5.07
CA THR A 149 -2.03 -19.34 -4.15
C THR A 149 -1.57 -18.93 -2.74
N TYR A 150 -0.48 -18.15 -2.66
CA TYR A 150 0.04 -17.63 -1.40
C TYR A 150 -0.97 -16.73 -0.69
N ALA A 151 -1.57 -15.75 -1.38
CA ALA A 151 -2.58 -14.86 -0.82
C ALA A 151 -3.76 -15.65 -0.21
N LYS A 152 -4.25 -16.65 -0.95
CA LYS A 152 -5.31 -17.56 -0.47
C LYS A 152 -4.89 -18.38 0.75
N VAL A 153 -3.62 -18.66 0.97
CA VAL A 153 -3.14 -19.42 2.14
C VAL A 153 -2.94 -18.49 3.35
N ILE A 154 -2.24 -17.38 3.17
CA ILE A 154 -1.87 -16.50 4.29
C ILE A 154 -3.07 -15.74 4.87
N GLN A 155 -4.04 -15.36 4.03
CA GLN A 155 -5.13 -14.46 4.42
C GLN A 155 -6.29 -15.14 5.16
N SER A 156 -6.45 -16.46 5.08
CA SER A 156 -7.67 -17.12 5.57
C SER A 156 -7.33 -18.40 6.26
N ASN A 157 -7.88 -18.65 7.43
CA ASN A 157 -7.80 -19.96 8.09
C ASN A 157 -9.06 -20.81 7.84
N LYS A 158 -10.03 -20.28 7.07
CA LYS A 158 -11.27 -21.01 6.74
C LYS A 158 -11.01 -22.13 5.74
N ARG A 159 -11.79 -23.22 5.81
CA ARG A 159 -11.68 -24.32 4.84
C ARG A 159 -11.81 -23.82 3.40
N TYR A 160 -10.83 -24.13 2.56
CA TYR A 160 -10.85 -23.72 1.15
C TYR A 160 -11.83 -24.56 0.35
N ARG A 161 -12.91 -23.94 -0.14
CA ARG A 161 -13.97 -24.58 -0.94
C ARG A 161 -13.80 -24.39 -2.45
N GLY A 162 -12.80 -23.63 -2.90
CA GLY A 162 -12.57 -23.37 -4.32
C GLY A 162 -12.14 -24.61 -5.11
N LYS A 163 -12.49 -24.65 -6.41
CA LYS A 163 -12.05 -25.68 -7.37
C LYS A 163 -10.93 -25.11 -8.24
N GLY A 164 -9.88 -25.88 -8.49
CA GLY A 164 -8.75 -25.46 -9.34
C GLY A 164 -7.50 -26.31 -9.12
N ALA A 165 -6.52 -26.20 -10.02
CA ALA A 165 -5.30 -27.01 -10.00
C ALA A 165 -4.52 -26.92 -8.67
N ASN A 166 -4.50 -25.75 -8.03
CA ASN A 166 -3.80 -25.52 -6.76
C ASN A 166 -4.69 -25.74 -5.52
N ALA A 167 -5.94 -26.20 -5.67
CA ALA A 167 -6.91 -26.25 -4.58
C ALA A 167 -6.48 -27.20 -3.44
N GLU A 168 -5.95 -28.38 -3.79
CA GLU A 168 -5.45 -29.35 -2.80
C GLU A 168 -4.27 -28.80 -1.99
N GLN A 169 -3.34 -28.13 -2.67
CA GLN A 169 -2.20 -27.51 -2.01
C GLN A 169 -2.64 -26.40 -1.04
N ILE A 170 -3.62 -25.58 -1.43
CA ILE A 170 -4.20 -24.56 -0.54
C ILE A 170 -4.86 -25.24 0.67
N ARG A 171 -5.64 -26.31 0.47
CA ARG A 171 -6.30 -27.05 1.58
C ARG A 171 -5.30 -27.61 2.58
N ARG A 172 -4.14 -28.09 2.12
CA ARG A 172 -3.08 -28.64 2.98
C ARG A 172 -2.32 -27.54 3.74
N LEU A 173 -1.97 -26.44 3.06
CA LEU A 173 -1.12 -25.39 3.66
C LEU A 173 -1.90 -24.45 4.59
N ARG A 174 -3.15 -24.15 4.26
CA ARG A 174 -3.96 -23.12 4.93
C ARG A 174 -4.17 -23.33 6.44
N PRO A 175 -4.50 -24.53 6.95
CA PRO A 175 -4.68 -24.74 8.39
C PRO A 175 -3.40 -24.47 9.18
N LYS A 176 -2.24 -24.82 8.59
CA LYS A 176 -0.94 -24.69 9.22
C LYS A 176 -0.40 -23.26 9.14
N TYR A 177 -0.29 -22.70 7.93
CA TYR A 177 0.47 -21.49 7.63
C TYR A 177 -0.35 -20.19 7.45
N SER A 178 -1.66 -20.21 7.65
CA SER A 178 -2.47 -18.98 7.63
C SER A 178 -2.09 -18.04 8.77
N LEU A 179 -2.10 -16.72 8.52
CA LEU A 179 -1.86 -15.71 9.55
C LEU A 179 -3.00 -15.64 10.58
N PRO A 180 -4.28 -15.50 10.21
CA PRO A 180 -5.35 -15.37 11.21
C PRO A 180 -5.50 -16.65 12.04
N ALA A 181 -5.50 -16.48 13.37
CA ALA A 181 -5.83 -17.55 14.30
C ALA A 181 -7.36 -17.80 14.34
N ASN A 182 -7.76 -18.94 14.91
CA ASN A 182 -9.14 -19.21 15.34
C ASN A 182 -10.23 -19.07 14.27
N GLY A 183 -9.98 -19.54 13.04
CA GLY A 183 -10.97 -19.48 11.95
C GLY A 183 -11.24 -18.07 11.39
N GLY A 184 -10.44 -17.08 11.78
CA GLY A 184 -10.47 -15.75 11.21
C GLY A 184 -10.10 -15.72 9.72
N SER A 185 -10.52 -14.65 9.05
CA SER A 185 -10.16 -14.36 7.66
C SER A 185 -9.88 -12.87 7.52
N ILE A 186 -8.78 -12.56 6.84
CA ILE A 186 -8.40 -11.24 6.33
C ILE A 186 -8.34 -11.30 4.80
N GLU A 187 -9.25 -12.07 4.19
CA GLU A 187 -9.40 -12.15 2.74
C GLU A 187 -9.53 -10.75 2.14
N ASN A 188 -8.90 -10.55 0.98
CA ASN A 188 -8.91 -9.28 0.25
C ASN A 188 -8.20 -8.11 0.96
N ILE A 189 -7.47 -8.34 2.06
CA ILE A 189 -6.66 -7.29 2.70
C ILE A 189 -5.61 -6.71 1.74
N ASP A 190 -5.13 -7.51 0.80
CA ASP A 190 -4.22 -7.08 -0.26
C ASP A 190 -4.81 -5.96 -1.12
N ARG A 191 -6.14 -5.94 -1.33
CA ARG A 191 -6.85 -4.90 -2.08
C ARG A 191 -7.04 -3.62 -1.28
N VAL A 192 -7.31 -3.75 0.02
CA VAL A 192 -7.38 -2.59 0.92
C VAL A 192 -6.02 -1.91 0.96
N LEU A 193 -4.98 -2.71 1.18
CA LEU A 193 -3.62 -2.23 1.26
C LEU A 193 -3.11 -1.66 -0.07
N SER A 194 -3.37 -2.30 -1.20
CA SER A 194 -2.95 -1.77 -2.50
C SER A 194 -3.58 -0.40 -2.79
N ASN A 195 -4.84 -0.18 -2.41
CA ASN A 195 -5.52 1.10 -2.59
C ASN A 195 -5.04 2.19 -1.63
N ILE A 196 -4.73 1.85 -0.37
CA ILE A 196 -4.12 2.78 0.59
C ILE A 196 -2.75 3.27 0.08
N PHE A 197 -2.01 2.40 -0.58
CA PHE A 197 -0.64 2.68 -1.03
C PHE A 197 -0.53 3.27 -2.43
N SER A 198 -1.49 2.97 -3.32
CA SER A 198 -1.55 3.54 -4.67
C SER A 198 -2.05 4.98 -4.65
N SER A 199 -2.88 5.31 -3.65
CA SER A 199 -3.42 6.64 -3.49
C SER A 199 -2.65 7.42 -2.42
N LYS A 200 -2.47 8.73 -2.60
CA LYS A 200 -2.18 9.61 -1.46
C LYS A 200 -3.29 9.32 -0.44
N ALA A 201 -2.93 8.81 0.74
CA ALA A 201 -3.85 8.31 1.76
C ALA A 201 -5.01 9.29 1.98
N SER A 202 -6.14 9.03 1.34
CA SER A 202 -7.36 9.81 1.45
C SER A 202 -8.48 8.87 1.84
N VAL A 203 -9.28 9.28 2.81
CA VAL A 203 -10.44 8.54 3.33
C VAL A 203 -11.38 8.14 2.18
N ALA A 204 -11.47 8.95 1.12
CA ALA A 204 -12.24 8.65 -0.08
C ALA A 204 -11.75 7.38 -0.83
N ASN A 205 -10.43 7.16 -0.85
CA ASN A 205 -9.82 6.02 -1.52
C ASN A 205 -9.93 4.73 -0.70
N ILE A 206 -9.81 4.84 0.63
CA ILE A 206 -10.06 3.72 1.55
C ILE A 206 -11.53 3.28 1.46
N ARG A 207 -12.46 4.25 1.41
CA ARG A 207 -13.89 3.99 1.24
C ARG A 207 -14.18 3.30 -0.09
N SER A 208 -13.63 3.80 -1.19
CA SER A 208 -13.77 3.19 -2.52
C SER A 208 -13.21 1.77 -2.58
N ALA A 209 -12.08 1.51 -1.91
CA ALA A 209 -11.47 0.18 -1.81
C ALA A 209 -12.41 -0.82 -1.11
N LEU A 210 -12.92 -0.45 0.06
CA LEU A 210 -13.84 -1.29 0.83
C LEU A 210 -15.14 -1.56 0.05
N THR A 211 -15.72 -0.54 -0.59
CA THR A 211 -16.90 -0.70 -1.43
C THR A 211 -16.65 -1.66 -2.59
N ASN A 212 -15.51 -1.54 -3.27
CA ASN A 212 -15.15 -2.45 -4.37
C ASN A 212 -15.00 -3.91 -3.90
N ILE A 213 -14.44 -4.13 -2.71
CA ILE A 213 -14.30 -5.48 -2.14
C ILE A 213 -15.69 -6.07 -1.83
N LEU A 214 -16.57 -5.30 -1.20
CA LEU A 214 -17.91 -5.73 -0.82
C LEU A 214 -18.81 -6.05 -2.04
N VAL A 215 -18.68 -5.28 -3.12
CA VAL A 215 -19.37 -5.56 -4.39
C VAL A 215 -18.84 -6.84 -5.03
N GLN A 216 -17.53 -7.06 -4.99
CA GLN A 216 -16.89 -8.22 -5.63
C GLN A 216 -17.14 -9.53 -4.88
N GLU A 217 -17.41 -9.47 -3.57
CA GLU A 217 -17.84 -10.61 -2.75
C GLU A 217 -19.35 -10.90 -2.86
N GLY A 218 -20.11 -10.11 -3.63
CA GLY A 218 -21.55 -10.29 -3.81
C GLY A 218 -22.37 -9.97 -2.55
N LEU A 219 -21.76 -9.35 -1.55
CA LEU A 219 -22.44 -8.90 -0.33
C LEU A 219 -23.28 -7.63 -0.58
N ILE A 220 -22.99 -6.89 -1.66
CA ILE A 220 -23.72 -5.69 -2.10
C ILE A 220 -23.99 -5.82 -3.60
N SER A 221 -25.25 -5.66 -4.02
CA SER A 221 -25.70 -5.94 -5.38
C SER A 221 -25.47 -4.79 -6.39
N SER A 222 -24.83 -3.67 -5.99
CA SER A 222 -24.68 -2.50 -6.85
C SER A 222 -23.51 -1.60 -6.44
N ARG A 223 -22.93 -0.90 -7.42
CA ARG A 223 -21.85 0.11 -7.34
C ARG A 223 -22.24 1.38 -6.58
N THR A 224 -23.28 1.33 -5.75
CA THR A 224 -23.91 2.50 -5.16
C THR A 224 -24.29 2.18 -3.72
N LEU A 225 -23.32 2.36 -2.82
CA LEU A 225 -23.67 2.88 -1.51
C LEU A 225 -23.95 4.37 -1.73
N THR A 226 -25.19 4.72 -2.09
CA THR A 226 -25.70 6.07 -1.82
C THR A 226 -25.86 6.19 -0.30
N LEU A 227 -24.74 6.36 0.39
CA LEU A 227 -24.74 7.11 1.64
C LEU A 227 -24.54 8.55 1.19
N ASP A 228 -25.68 9.23 1.11
CA ASP A 228 -25.93 10.67 0.97
C ASP A 228 -24.82 11.54 0.32
N GLU A 229 -25.21 12.28 -0.70
CA GLU A 229 -24.42 13.05 -1.68
C GLU A 229 -23.55 14.20 -1.13
N HIS A 230 -23.10 14.13 0.13
CA HIS A 230 -22.32 15.18 0.76
C HIS A 230 -20.79 14.99 0.63
N ALA A 231 -20.29 13.95 -0.05
CA ALA A 231 -18.85 13.83 -0.29
C ALA A 231 -18.34 14.84 -1.34
N GLY A 232 -19.16 15.18 -2.34
CA GLY A 232 -18.90 16.30 -3.25
C GLY A 232 -19.00 17.64 -2.53
N GLN A 233 -20.03 17.79 -1.69
CA GLN A 233 -20.21 19.00 -0.90
C GLN A 233 -19.08 19.26 0.10
N ILE A 234 -18.40 18.24 0.65
CA ILE A 234 -17.25 18.44 1.55
C ILE A 234 -16.04 18.96 0.78
N GLY A 235 -15.78 18.46 -0.43
CA GLY A 235 -14.72 18.99 -1.30
C GLY A 235 -15.00 20.43 -1.71
N ASP A 236 -16.22 20.68 -2.19
CA ASP A 236 -16.70 22.02 -2.49
C ASP A 236 -16.67 22.92 -1.24
N TRP A 237 -16.87 22.38 -0.03
CA TRP A 237 -16.76 23.13 1.21
C TRP A 237 -15.32 23.51 1.56
N PHE A 238 -14.36 22.62 1.30
CA PHE A 238 -12.95 22.91 1.53
C PHE A 238 -12.44 23.92 0.51
N ASP A 239 -12.78 23.77 -0.76
CA ASP A 239 -12.44 24.71 -1.83
C ASP A 239 -13.16 26.06 -1.61
N SER A 240 -14.43 26.03 -1.20
CA SER A 240 -15.18 27.24 -0.80
C SER A 240 -14.55 27.89 0.42
N ARG A 241 -14.09 27.13 1.42
CA ARG A 241 -13.43 27.67 2.61
C ARG A 241 -12.09 28.28 2.28
N GLU A 242 -11.31 27.68 1.37
CA GLU A 242 -10.03 28.21 0.92
C GLU A 242 -10.25 29.49 0.10
N ALA A 243 -11.25 29.51 -0.78
CA ALA A 243 -11.67 30.72 -1.50
C ALA A 243 -12.21 31.81 -0.56
N TRP A 244 -12.98 31.44 0.47
CA TRP A 244 -13.46 32.36 1.52
C TRP A 244 -12.31 32.90 2.37
N MET A 245 -11.31 32.08 2.71
CA MET A 245 -10.12 32.52 3.43
C MET A 245 -9.27 33.47 2.59
N ASP A 246 -9.13 33.23 1.28
CA ASP A 246 -8.39 34.12 0.37
C ASP A 246 -9.17 35.45 0.12
N LEU A 247 -10.51 35.39 0.07
CA LEU A 247 -11.37 36.58 0.05
C LEU A 247 -11.26 37.37 1.36
N GLU A 248 -11.29 36.69 2.51
CA GLU A 248 -11.20 37.30 3.84
C GLU A 248 -9.83 37.98 4.03
N ASN A 249 -8.75 37.35 3.56
CA ASN A 249 -7.42 37.95 3.55
C ASN A 249 -7.33 39.20 2.65
N ARG A 250 -8.18 39.29 1.61
CA ARG A 250 -8.25 40.43 0.68
C ARG A 250 -9.40 41.39 0.99
N ARG A 251 -10.12 41.17 2.09
CA ARG A 251 -11.34 41.90 2.44
C ARG A 251 -11.11 43.41 2.50
N GLU A 252 -10.02 43.85 3.12
CA GLU A 252 -9.70 45.28 3.24
C GLU A 252 -9.43 45.95 1.87
N VAL A 253 -8.84 45.20 0.93
CA VAL A 253 -8.57 45.69 -0.44
C VAL A 253 -9.88 45.78 -1.23
N VAL A 254 -10.78 44.80 -1.07
CA VAL A 254 -12.08 44.81 -1.76
C VAL A 254 -12.98 45.93 -1.24
N PHE A 255 -12.99 46.20 0.08
CA PHE A 255 -13.75 47.30 0.65
C PHE A 255 -13.23 48.67 0.20
N SER A 256 -11.91 48.88 0.15
CA SER A 256 -11.34 50.15 -0.33
C SER A 256 -11.59 50.37 -1.84
N LEU A 257 -11.59 49.30 -2.65
CA LEU A 257 -11.98 49.37 -4.06
C LEU A 257 -13.48 49.67 -4.26
N ALA A 258 -14.35 49.10 -3.43
CA ALA A 258 -15.78 49.38 -3.49
C ALA A 258 -16.10 50.84 -3.08
N GLU A 259 -15.41 51.36 -2.06
CA GLU A 259 -15.58 52.75 -1.61
C GLU A 259 -15.08 53.75 -2.67
N THR A 260 -13.94 53.47 -3.30
CA THR A 260 -13.43 54.30 -4.41
C THR A 260 -14.34 54.23 -5.64
N ALA A 261 -14.90 53.07 -5.97
CA ALA A 261 -15.86 52.92 -7.06
C ALA A 261 -17.18 53.69 -6.79
N ALA A 262 -17.70 53.63 -5.57
CA ALA A 262 -18.87 54.42 -5.16
C ALA A 262 -18.60 55.93 -5.25
N GLY A 263 -17.40 56.36 -4.85
CA GLY A 263 -16.93 57.74 -5.02
C GLY A 263 -16.91 58.17 -6.49
N TYR A 264 -16.33 57.35 -7.38
CA TYR A 264 -16.32 57.60 -8.82
C TYR A 264 -17.73 57.69 -9.41
N GLN A 265 -18.64 56.81 -8.99
CA GLN A 265 -20.02 56.80 -9.48
C GLN A 265 -20.84 57.99 -8.97
N GLY A 266 -20.56 58.47 -7.77
CA GLY A 266 -21.09 59.74 -7.27
C GLY A 266 -20.62 60.93 -8.11
N VAL A 267 -19.34 60.96 -8.48
CA VAL A 267 -18.77 62.02 -9.34
C VAL A 267 -19.35 61.97 -10.76
N THR A 268 -19.53 60.79 -11.35
CA THR A 268 -20.15 60.67 -12.68
C THR A 268 -21.62 61.07 -12.66
N ASN A 269 -22.36 60.73 -11.60
CA ASN A 269 -23.75 61.16 -11.42
C ASN A 269 -23.86 62.69 -11.24
N ASN A 270 -22.94 63.29 -10.49
CA ASN A 270 -22.89 64.75 -10.32
C ASN A 270 -22.51 65.45 -11.64
N LEU A 271 -21.57 64.91 -12.40
CA LEU A 271 -21.19 65.43 -13.71
C LEU A 271 -22.33 65.32 -14.73
N SER A 272 -23.03 64.19 -14.76
CA SER A 272 -24.21 64.01 -15.64
C SER A 272 -25.38 64.90 -15.21
N GLY A 273 -25.59 65.10 -13.90
CA GLY A 273 -26.55 66.07 -13.38
C GLY A 273 -26.21 67.53 -13.72
N LEU A 274 -24.94 67.91 -13.70
CA LEU A 274 -24.47 69.23 -14.15
C LEU A 274 -24.62 69.40 -15.66
N MET A 275 -24.33 68.35 -16.44
CA MET A 275 -24.51 68.34 -17.89
C MET A 275 -26.00 68.50 -18.27
N GLY A 276 -26.90 67.87 -17.52
CA GLY A 276 -28.35 68.06 -17.67
C GLY A 276 -28.80 69.50 -17.39
N ARG A 277 -28.28 70.12 -16.31
CA ARG A 277 -28.58 71.53 -16.00
C ARG A 277 -28.01 72.51 -17.02
N CYS A 278 -26.82 72.24 -17.57
CA CYS A 278 -26.26 73.03 -18.67
C CYS A 278 -27.14 72.95 -19.94
N ASN A 279 -27.73 71.79 -20.23
CA ASN A 279 -28.67 71.65 -21.34
C ASN A 279 -30.00 72.40 -21.10
N ASP A 280 -30.50 72.44 -19.85
CA ASP A 280 -31.70 73.22 -19.50
C ASP A 280 -31.47 74.74 -19.56
N ILE A 281 -30.25 75.20 -19.26
CA ILE A 281 -29.88 76.64 -19.33
C ILE A 281 -29.59 77.07 -20.78
N GLY A 282 -29.26 76.14 -21.68
CA GLY A 282 -29.02 76.39 -23.11
C GLY A 282 -30.27 76.47 -23.99
N LEU A 283 -31.48 76.35 -23.40
CA LEU A 283 -32.76 76.37 -24.11
C LEU A 283 -33.63 77.62 -23.81
N ARG A 284 -32.99 78.74 -23.46
CA ARG A 284 -33.60 80.08 -23.52
C ARG A 284 -32.86 80.98 -24.49
#